data_AF-A0A812N6L7-F1
#
_entry.id   AF-A0A812N6L7-F1
#
_cell.length_a   1.000
_cell.length_b   1.000
_cell.length_c   1.000
_cell.angle_alpha   90.00
_cell.angle_beta   90.00
_cell.angle_gamma   90.00
#
_symmetry.space_group_name_H-M   'P 1'
#
loop_
_entity.id
_entity.type
_entity.pdbx_description
1 polymer ?
#
loop_
_entity_poly.entity_id
_entity_poly.type
_entity_poly.pdbx_seq_one_letter_code
_entity_poly.pdbx_strand_id
1 'polypeptide(L)'
;MRLARVLHLVVELRTMVSSIVASLKPLFWATLLFSMLIYAVAVAMTQMANEFRAEKGEVDTELNRYFSSLGTAVLALWECISGGMDWQDLAQPMIEDISPIMGVVFSAYVAFSVLAMMNVITGIFVDNAKTYAQQDKDTYVVRHVLNLFKQSDLSESTAIDWIDFQAKLDTRELQELFAAVEVDVADARSLFKLIDTDNSGSVTPDELMRGWLRLQGPAKALDLSLLLRDSSRNFDSVQ
;
A
#
# COMPACT_ATOMS: atom_id res chain seq x y z
N MET A 1 -30.39 -18.16 -9.41
CA MET A 1 -29.99 -18.12 -7.98
C MET A 1 -28.66 -18.83 -7.66
N ARG A 2 -28.39 -20.08 -8.10
CA ARG A 2 -27.08 -20.75 -7.84
C ARG A 2 -25.91 -20.15 -8.65
N LEU A 3 -26.17 -19.73 -9.90
CA LEU A 3 -25.17 -19.11 -10.78
C LEU A 3 -24.68 -17.73 -10.28
N ALA A 4 -25.55 -16.96 -9.63
CA ALA A 4 -25.22 -15.66 -9.05
C ALA A 4 -24.22 -15.75 -7.89
N ARG A 5 -24.27 -16.84 -7.08
CA ARG A 5 -23.28 -17.08 -6.02
C ARG A 5 -21.90 -17.43 -6.59
N VAL A 6 -21.85 -18.20 -7.67
CA VAL A 6 -20.58 -18.53 -8.34
C VAL A 6 -19.96 -17.29 -8.99
N LEU A 7 -20.77 -16.41 -9.59
CA LEU A 7 -20.29 -15.12 -10.11
C LEU A 7 -19.75 -14.21 -9.01
N HIS A 8 -20.35 -14.20 -7.81
CA HIS A 8 -19.83 -13.45 -6.66
C HIS A 8 -18.50 -14.04 -6.14
N LEU A 9 -18.37 -15.37 -6.12
CA LEU A 9 -17.16 -16.09 -5.71
C LEU A 9 -15.96 -15.81 -6.64
N VAL A 10 -16.21 -15.66 -7.95
CA VAL A 10 -15.18 -15.28 -8.93
C VAL A 10 -14.71 -13.84 -8.70
N VAL A 11 -15.61 -12.94 -8.31
CA VAL A 11 -15.26 -11.55 -7.98
C VAL A 11 -14.46 -11.49 -6.68
N GLU A 12 -14.89 -12.17 -5.62
CA GLU A 12 -14.17 -12.27 -4.35
C GLU A 12 -12.77 -12.87 -4.54
N LEU A 13 -12.67 -13.98 -5.27
CA LEU A 13 -11.39 -14.62 -5.58
C LEU A 13 -10.48 -13.70 -6.40
N ARG A 14 -11.02 -13.01 -7.41
CA ARG A 14 -10.26 -12.03 -8.21
C ARG A 14 -9.71 -10.90 -7.34
N THR A 15 -10.53 -10.37 -6.42
CA THR A 15 -10.10 -9.33 -5.49
C THR A 15 -8.98 -9.83 -4.58
N MET A 16 -9.11 -11.03 -4.00
CA MET A 16 -8.05 -11.63 -3.17
C MET A 16 -6.75 -11.84 -3.97
N VAL A 17 -6.85 -12.34 -5.20
CA VAL A 17 -5.69 -12.53 -6.09
C VAL A 17 -5.03 -11.18 -6.42
N SER A 18 -5.82 -10.14 -6.72
CA SER A 18 -5.30 -8.80 -6.95
C SER A 18 -4.58 -8.24 -5.73
N SER A 19 -5.09 -8.44 -4.52
CA SER A 19 -4.43 -8.02 -3.26
C SER A 19 -3.12 -8.77 -3.03
N ILE A 20 -3.08 -10.09 -3.29
CA ILE A 20 -1.86 -10.90 -3.21
C ILE A 20 -0.81 -10.38 -4.21
N VAL A 21 -1.20 -10.21 -5.48
CA VAL A 21 -0.30 -9.73 -6.54
C VAL A 21 0.22 -8.32 -6.24
N ALA A 22 -0.63 -7.43 -5.72
CA ALA A 22 -0.21 -6.09 -5.29
C ALA A 22 0.84 -6.15 -4.17
N SER A 23 0.73 -7.13 -3.26
CA SER A 23 1.65 -7.34 -2.15
C SER A 23 2.99 -7.97 -2.56
N LEU A 24 3.09 -8.59 -3.74
CA LEU A 24 4.32 -9.27 -4.18
C LEU A 24 5.49 -8.31 -4.39
N LYS A 25 5.25 -7.11 -4.92
CA LYS A 25 6.31 -6.13 -5.18
C LYS A 25 6.99 -5.63 -3.90
N PRO A 26 6.28 -5.12 -2.88
CA PRO A 26 6.92 -4.72 -1.63
C PRO A 26 7.54 -5.92 -0.90
N LEU A 27 6.89 -7.09 -0.94
CA LEU A 27 7.43 -8.32 -0.36
C LEU A 27 8.77 -8.72 -1.00
N PHE A 28 8.90 -8.63 -2.32
CA PHE A 28 10.15 -8.92 -3.02
C PHE A 28 11.31 -8.06 -2.51
N TRP A 29 11.11 -6.75 -2.40
CA TRP A 29 12.15 -5.84 -1.89
C TRP A 29 12.49 -6.10 -0.43
N ALA A 30 11.49 -6.38 0.40
CA ALA A 30 11.69 -6.75 1.80
C ALA A 30 12.49 -8.04 1.93
N THR A 31 12.12 -9.10 1.21
CA THR A 31 12.82 -10.38 1.19
C THR A 31 14.25 -10.21 0.66
N LEU A 32 14.47 -9.37 -0.34
CA LEU A 32 15.81 -9.08 -0.88
C LEU A 32 16.71 -8.42 0.16
N LEU A 33 16.23 -7.37 0.84
CA LEU A 33 16.97 -6.69 1.92
C LEU A 33 17.26 -7.67 3.07
N PHE A 34 16.30 -8.52 3.40
CA PHE A 34 16.46 -9.54 4.42
C PHE A 34 17.49 -10.61 4.06
N SER A 35 17.49 -11.04 2.80
CA SER A 35 18.46 -11.99 2.25
C SER A 35 19.88 -11.40 2.26
N MET A 36 20.02 -10.10 1.98
CA MET A 36 21.30 -9.39 2.10
C MET A 36 21.81 -9.35 3.54
N LEU A 37 20.93 -9.13 4.52
CA LEU A 37 21.28 -9.17 5.93
C LEU A 37 21.75 -10.57 6.35
N ILE A 38 21.00 -11.61 5.99
CA ILE A 38 21.38 -13.01 6.27
C ILE A 38 22.74 -13.31 5.65
N TYR A 39 22.96 -12.93 4.40
CA TYR A 39 24.23 -13.13 3.71
C TYR A 39 25.40 -12.45 4.45
N ALA A 40 25.25 -11.19 4.86
CA ALA A 40 26.30 -10.47 5.58
C ALA A 40 26.67 -11.13 6.91
N VAL A 41 25.67 -11.57 7.67
CA VAL A 41 25.88 -12.28 8.95
C VAL A 41 26.49 -13.66 8.72
N ALA A 42 26.03 -14.39 7.71
CA ALA A 42 26.59 -15.69 7.33
C ALA A 42 28.07 -15.57 6.98
N VAL A 43 28.46 -14.58 6.18
CA VAL A 43 29.87 -14.32 5.83
C VAL A 43 30.70 -14.08 7.09
N ALA A 44 30.24 -13.20 7.99
CA ALA A 44 30.97 -12.91 9.23
C ALA A 44 31.15 -14.17 10.09
N MET A 45 30.09 -14.96 10.29
CA MET A 45 30.15 -16.16 11.13
C MET A 45 30.99 -17.27 10.52
N THR A 46 30.88 -17.49 9.20
CA THR A 46 31.75 -18.45 8.50
C THR A 46 33.21 -18.03 8.57
N GLN A 47 33.52 -16.73 8.48
CA GLN A 47 34.90 -16.23 8.64
C GLN A 47 35.43 -16.50 10.06
N MET A 48 34.67 -16.15 11.10
CA MET A 48 35.08 -16.41 12.48
C MET A 48 35.25 -17.92 12.75
N ALA A 49 34.36 -18.77 12.24
CA ALA A 49 34.49 -20.22 12.34
C ALA A 49 35.71 -20.76 11.57
N ASN A 50 36.07 -20.16 10.44
CA ASN A 50 37.29 -20.51 9.68
C ASN A 50 38.56 -20.12 10.44
N GLU A 51 38.59 -18.94 11.07
CA GLU A 51 39.73 -18.48 11.88
C GLU A 51 39.93 -19.40 13.09
N PHE A 52 38.85 -19.77 13.78
CA PHE A 52 38.89 -20.73 14.88
C PHE A 52 39.47 -22.09 14.45
N ARG A 53 39.04 -22.62 13.30
CA ARG A 53 39.59 -23.85 12.69
C ARG A 53 41.08 -23.73 12.37
N ALA A 54 41.51 -22.57 11.86
CA ALA A 54 42.91 -22.34 11.52
C ALA A 54 43.81 -22.31 12.77
N GLU A 55 43.30 -21.83 13.91
CA GLU A 55 44.05 -21.73 15.17
C GLU A 55 44.08 -23.05 15.95
N LYS A 56 42.93 -23.73 16.10
CA LYS A 56 42.81 -24.94 16.94
C LYS A 56 42.90 -26.27 16.16
N GLY A 57 42.90 -26.22 14.83
CA GLY A 57 42.79 -27.39 13.96
C GLY A 57 41.34 -27.82 13.71
N GLU A 58 41.13 -28.80 12.83
CA GLU A 58 39.81 -29.38 12.58
C GLU A 58 39.32 -30.18 13.79
N VAL A 59 38.56 -29.53 14.67
CA VAL A 59 37.83 -30.19 15.77
C VAL A 59 36.39 -30.39 15.34
N ASP A 60 35.88 -31.62 15.43
CA ASP A 60 34.48 -31.92 15.16
C ASP A 60 33.60 -31.27 16.25
N THR A 61 33.02 -30.13 15.91
CA THR A 61 32.25 -29.24 16.79
C THR A 61 30.91 -28.96 16.13
N GLU A 62 29.87 -28.69 16.92
CA GLU A 62 28.58 -28.21 16.38
C GLU A 62 28.76 -26.90 15.58
N LEU A 63 29.81 -26.13 15.86
CA LEU A 63 30.22 -24.98 15.06
C LEU A 63 30.46 -25.34 13.59
N ASN A 64 31.13 -26.47 13.32
CA ASN A 64 31.39 -26.94 11.95
C ASN A 64 30.12 -27.42 11.24
N ARG A 65 29.15 -27.96 11.99
CA ARG A 65 27.88 -28.42 11.43
C ARG A 65 27.13 -27.28 10.73
N TYR A 66 27.07 -26.11 11.35
CA TYR A 66 26.30 -24.97 10.85
C TYR A 66 27.14 -23.97 10.04
N PHE A 67 28.42 -23.78 10.39
CA PHE A 67 29.29 -22.75 9.80
C PHE A 67 30.44 -23.31 8.95
N SER A 68 30.38 -24.58 8.53
CA SER A 68 31.38 -25.20 7.63
C SER A 68 31.54 -24.45 6.31
N SER A 69 30.43 -24.03 5.71
CA SER A 69 30.40 -23.31 4.43
C SER A 69 29.43 -22.12 4.49
N LEU A 70 29.64 -21.14 3.62
CA LEU A 70 28.76 -19.98 3.51
C LEU A 70 27.31 -20.38 3.17
N GLY A 71 27.11 -21.35 2.28
CA GLY A 71 25.77 -21.83 1.90
C GLY A 71 25.04 -22.48 3.07
N THR A 72 25.75 -23.31 3.85
CA THR A 72 25.21 -23.93 5.07
C THR A 72 24.85 -22.89 6.12
N ALA A 73 25.70 -21.87 6.32
CA ALA A 73 25.46 -20.79 7.26
C ALA A 73 24.24 -19.95 6.86
N VAL A 74 24.11 -19.59 5.58
CA VAL A 74 22.93 -18.88 5.07
C VAL A 74 21.65 -19.68 5.32
N LEU A 75 21.66 -20.99 5.04
CA LEU A 75 20.51 -21.86 5.27
C LEU A 75 20.15 -21.96 6.75
N ALA A 76 21.15 -22.16 7.63
CA ALA A 76 20.90 -22.30 9.06
C ALA A 76 20.37 -20.99 9.68
N LEU A 77 20.88 -19.83 9.26
CA LEU A 77 20.35 -18.52 9.68
C LEU A 77 18.91 -18.29 9.16
N TRP A 78 18.61 -18.74 7.94
CA TRP A 78 17.24 -18.72 7.41
C TRP A 78 16.30 -19.63 8.21
N GLU A 79 16.71 -20.86 8.52
CA GLU A 79 15.96 -21.81 9.36
C GLU A 79 15.71 -21.24 10.75
N CYS A 80 16.71 -20.61 11.37
CA CYS A 80 16.61 -19.97 12.67
C CYS A 80 15.51 -18.89 12.71
N ILE A 81 15.51 -17.98 11.74
CA ILE A 81 14.54 -16.88 11.70
C ILE A 81 13.14 -17.40 11.34
N SER A 82 13.05 -18.37 10.42
CA SER A 82 11.77 -18.94 9.98
C SER A 82 11.14 -19.88 11.01
N GLY A 83 11.84 -20.18 12.12
CA GLY A 83 11.36 -21.06 13.19
C GLY A 83 11.57 -22.55 12.89
N GLY A 84 12.43 -22.90 11.93
CA GLY A 84 12.85 -24.27 11.67
C GLY A 84 13.87 -24.82 12.66
N MET A 85 14.59 -23.93 13.37
CA MET A 85 15.60 -24.28 14.37
C MET A 85 15.60 -23.25 15.50
N ASP A 86 15.89 -23.70 16.72
CA ASP A 86 16.04 -22.79 17.86
C ASP A 86 17.31 -21.94 17.70
N TRP A 87 17.20 -20.63 17.90
CA TRP A 87 18.32 -19.71 17.77
C TRP A 87 19.47 -20.02 18.74
N GLN A 88 19.17 -20.67 19.87
CA GLN A 88 20.15 -21.10 20.84
C GLN A 88 21.11 -22.15 20.26
N ASP A 89 20.62 -23.06 19.41
CA ASP A 89 21.42 -24.13 18.80
C ASP A 89 22.55 -23.58 17.91
N LEU A 90 22.31 -22.41 17.30
CA LEU A 90 23.30 -21.67 16.51
C LEU A 90 24.22 -20.77 17.36
N ALA A 91 23.66 -20.17 18.42
CA ALA A 91 24.40 -19.24 19.28
C ALA A 91 25.37 -19.97 20.21
N GLN A 92 24.99 -21.13 20.75
CA GLN A 92 25.76 -21.85 21.76
C GLN A 92 27.18 -22.24 21.28
N PRO A 93 27.37 -22.83 20.08
CA PRO A 93 28.70 -23.12 19.59
C PRO A 93 29.57 -21.86 19.44
N MET A 94 28.99 -20.73 19.02
CA MET A 94 29.72 -19.46 18.91
C MET A 94 30.14 -18.91 20.28
N ILE A 95 29.29 -19.09 21.30
CA ILE A 95 29.56 -18.66 22.68
C ILE A 95 30.69 -19.49 23.29
N GLU A 96 30.66 -20.80 23.11
CA GLU A 96 31.60 -21.75 23.71
C GLU A 96 32.96 -21.75 23.00
N ASP A 97 32.96 -21.75 21.66
CA ASP A 97 34.19 -21.90 20.88
C ASP A 97 34.88 -20.58 20.56
N ILE A 98 34.12 -19.50 20.33
CA ILE A 98 34.68 -18.22 19.87
C ILE A 98 34.73 -17.19 20.99
N SER A 99 33.57 -16.72 21.47
CA SER A 99 33.51 -15.73 22.54
C SER A 99 32.09 -15.59 23.10
N PRO A 100 31.93 -15.44 24.44
CA PRO A 100 30.62 -15.20 25.04
C PRO A 100 29.87 -13.96 24.53
N ILE A 101 30.58 -12.94 24.03
CA ILE A 101 29.96 -11.74 23.44
C ILE A 101 29.12 -12.08 22.19
N MET A 102 29.44 -13.17 21.51
CA MET A 102 28.71 -13.63 20.33
C MET A 102 27.26 -13.97 20.65
N GLY A 103 26.96 -14.41 21.88
CA GLY A 103 25.58 -14.62 22.32
C GLY A 103 24.76 -13.33 22.24
N VAL A 104 25.30 -12.22 22.74
CA VAL A 104 24.61 -10.91 22.70
C VAL A 104 24.44 -10.43 21.26
N VAL A 105 25.49 -10.56 20.43
CA VAL A 105 25.44 -10.16 19.01
C VAL A 105 24.41 -10.99 18.24
N PHE A 106 24.39 -12.31 18.44
CA PHE A 106 23.45 -13.21 17.79
C PHE A 106 22.01 -12.94 18.24
N SER A 107 21.79 -12.77 19.55
CA SER A 107 20.46 -12.42 20.07
C SER A 107 19.95 -11.09 19.53
N ALA A 108 20.81 -10.08 19.39
CA ALA A 108 20.44 -8.80 18.78
C ALA A 108 20.07 -8.96 17.29
N TYR A 109 20.82 -9.77 16.54
CA TYR A 109 20.49 -10.13 15.16
C TYR A 109 19.14 -10.83 15.04
N VAL A 110 18.87 -11.84 15.88
CA VAL A 110 17.61 -12.59 15.88
C VAL A 110 16.44 -11.67 16.24
N ALA A 111 16.59 -10.87 17.30
CA ALA A 111 15.55 -9.91 17.72
C ALA A 111 15.24 -8.90 16.60
N PHE A 112 16.27 -8.30 15.99
CA PHE A 112 16.09 -7.39 14.87
C PHE A 112 15.41 -8.08 13.68
N SER A 113 15.86 -9.30 13.33
CA SER A 113 15.35 -10.05 12.19
C SER A 113 13.88 -10.45 12.35
N VAL A 114 13.48 -10.91 13.53
CA VAL A 114 12.10 -11.26 13.85
C VAL A 114 11.21 -10.01 13.86
N LEU A 115 11.66 -8.91 14.48
CA LEU A 115 10.91 -7.64 14.49
C LEU A 115 10.77 -7.06 13.08
N ALA A 116 11.83 -7.10 12.28
CA ALA A 116 11.82 -6.64 10.89
C ALA A 116 10.85 -7.48 10.04
N MET A 117 10.90 -8.81 10.16
CA MET A 117 9.97 -9.71 9.47
C MET A 117 8.51 -9.42 9.86
N MET A 118 8.24 -9.26 11.16
CA MET A 118 6.90 -8.90 11.64
C MET A 118 6.43 -7.55 11.13
N ASN A 119 7.32 -6.55 11.08
CA ASN A 119 7.00 -5.22 10.56
C ASN A 119 6.72 -5.23 9.05
N VAL A 120 7.40 -6.08 8.28
CA VAL A 120 7.13 -6.28 6.85
C VAL A 120 5.74 -6.88 6.65
N ILE A 121 5.43 -7.96 7.37
CA ILE A 121 4.12 -8.63 7.29
C ILE A 121 3.00 -7.66 7.74
N THR A 122 3.21 -6.97 8.86
CA THR A 122 2.26 -5.97 9.38
C THR A 122 2.07 -4.83 8.39
N GLY A 123 3.15 -4.35 7.77
CA GLY A 123 3.09 -3.31 6.73
C GLY A 123 2.22 -3.72 5.55
N ILE A 124 2.31 -4.98 5.10
CA ILE A 124 1.46 -5.51 4.02
C ILE A 124 -0.02 -5.55 4.45
N PHE A 125 -0.32 -5.99 5.68
CA PHE A 125 -1.70 -6.00 6.18
C PHE A 125 -2.27 -4.58 6.35
N VAL A 126 -1.47 -3.64 6.84
CA VAL A 126 -1.86 -2.23 6.98
C VAL A 126 -2.13 -1.61 5.61
N ASP A 127 -1.29 -1.89 4.61
CA ASP A 127 -1.47 -1.37 3.25
C ASP A 127 -2.75 -1.92 2.58
N ASN A 128 -3.02 -3.21 2.77
CA ASN A 128 -4.27 -3.83 2.34
C ASN A 128 -5.49 -3.20 3.05
N ALA A 129 -5.44 -3.05 4.37
CA ALA A 129 -6.52 -2.43 5.15
C ALA A 129 -6.77 -0.97 4.70
N LYS A 130 -5.71 -0.22 4.41
CA LYS A 130 -5.80 1.14 3.89
C LYS A 130 -6.44 1.18 2.50
N THR A 131 -6.09 0.23 1.63
CA THR A 131 -6.67 0.12 0.28
C THR A 131 -8.18 -0.17 0.35
N TYR A 132 -8.61 -1.10 1.20
CA TYR A 132 -10.03 -1.39 1.41
C TYR A 132 -10.79 -0.19 1.97
N ALA A 133 -10.23 0.48 2.99
CA ALA A 133 -10.84 1.67 3.58
C ALA A 133 -10.96 2.83 2.58
N GLN A 134 -10.02 2.96 1.63
CA GLN A 134 -10.09 3.98 0.60
C GLN A 134 -11.15 3.66 -0.46
N GLN A 135 -11.23 2.41 -0.94
CA GLN A 135 -12.25 2.00 -1.92
C GLN A 135 -13.67 2.15 -1.39
N ASP A 136 -13.89 1.85 -0.11
CA ASP A 136 -15.20 2.02 0.54
C ASP A 136 -15.59 3.49 0.65
N LYS A 137 -14.64 4.38 0.96
CA LYS A 137 -14.90 5.84 0.99
C LYS A 137 -15.26 6.37 -0.39
N ASP A 138 -14.48 6.04 -1.41
CA ASP A 138 -14.69 6.51 -2.77
C ASP A 138 -16.05 6.03 -3.32
N THR A 139 -16.40 4.75 -3.06
CA THR A 139 -17.70 4.18 -3.46
C THR A 139 -18.86 4.77 -2.66
N TYR A 140 -18.68 5.00 -1.36
CA TYR A 140 -19.69 5.62 -0.50
C TYR A 140 -20.03 7.03 -0.97
N VAL A 141 -19.00 7.85 -1.21
CA VAL A 141 -19.13 9.24 -1.68
C VAL A 141 -19.88 9.28 -3.01
N VAL A 142 -19.48 8.45 -3.99
CA VAL A 142 -20.16 8.37 -5.30
C VAL A 142 -21.64 7.97 -5.15
N ARG A 143 -21.94 6.94 -4.36
CA ARG A 143 -23.34 6.52 -4.14
C ARG A 143 -24.16 7.60 -3.44
N HIS A 144 -23.55 8.31 -2.50
CA HIS A 144 -24.21 9.40 -1.79
C HIS A 144 -24.54 10.54 -2.75
N VAL A 145 -23.56 11.00 -3.54
CA VAL A 145 -23.74 12.01 -4.60
C VAL A 145 -24.86 11.61 -5.56
N LEU A 146 -24.83 10.38 -6.10
CA LEU A 146 -25.85 9.91 -7.04
C LEU A 146 -27.24 9.86 -6.40
N ASN A 147 -27.36 9.53 -5.11
CA ASN A 147 -28.64 9.55 -4.40
C ASN A 147 -29.16 10.97 -4.17
N LEU A 148 -28.28 11.94 -3.90
CA LEU A 148 -28.69 13.35 -3.78
C LEU A 148 -29.35 13.84 -5.06
N PHE A 149 -28.80 13.49 -6.22
CA PHE A 149 -29.35 13.88 -7.52
C PHE A 149 -30.56 13.07 -7.97
N LYS A 150 -30.76 11.84 -7.45
CA LYS A 150 -31.96 11.04 -7.71
C LYS A 150 -33.18 11.39 -6.86
N GLN A 151 -33.00 11.94 -5.66
CA GLN A 151 -34.11 12.26 -4.74
C GLN A 151 -34.84 13.55 -5.06
N SER A 152 -34.28 14.39 -5.94
CA SER A 152 -34.98 15.52 -6.51
C SER A 152 -35.76 15.08 -7.73
N ASP A 153 -37.05 15.36 -7.77
CA ASP A 153 -37.93 15.27 -8.96
C ASP A 153 -37.50 16.20 -10.14
N LEU A 154 -36.23 16.59 -10.20
CA LEU A 154 -35.65 17.45 -11.22
C LEU A 154 -35.21 16.57 -12.39
N SER A 155 -36.20 16.38 -13.27
CA SER A 155 -36.15 15.78 -14.60
C SER A 155 -36.04 14.25 -14.68
N GLU A 156 -36.82 13.67 -15.60
CA GLU A 156 -36.63 12.31 -16.10
C GLU A 156 -35.33 12.15 -16.92
N SER A 157 -34.52 13.21 -17.03
CA SER A 157 -33.22 13.18 -17.70
C SER A 157 -32.19 12.54 -16.78
N THR A 158 -31.46 11.58 -17.33
CA THR A 158 -30.33 10.93 -16.64
C THR A 158 -29.15 11.89 -16.41
N ALA A 159 -29.17 13.11 -16.95
CA ALA A 159 -28.07 14.09 -16.87
C ALA A 159 -28.47 15.35 -16.08
N ILE A 160 -27.53 15.86 -15.28
CA ILE A 160 -27.69 17.03 -14.38
C ILE A 160 -27.14 18.26 -15.09
N ASP A 161 -27.98 19.27 -15.34
CA ASP A 161 -27.51 20.54 -15.92
C ASP A 161 -26.91 21.48 -14.85
N TRP A 162 -26.32 22.59 -15.29
CA TRP A 162 -25.75 23.58 -14.36
C TRP A 162 -26.79 24.18 -13.41
N ILE A 163 -28.05 24.31 -13.84
CA ILE A 163 -29.11 24.95 -13.05
C ILE A 163 -29.49 24.03 -11.89
N ASP A 164 -29.69 22.74 -12.17
CA ASP A 164 -29.96 21.70 -11.18
C ASP A 164 -28.78 21.50 -10.22
N PHE A 165 -27.55 21.60 -10.73
CA PHE A 165 -26.35 21.55 -9.92
C PHE A 165 -26.23 22.76 -8.98
N GLN A 166 -26.47 23.97 -9.51
CA GLN A 166 -26.41 25.22 -8.76
C GLN A 166 -27.48 25.26 -7.66
N ALA A 167 -28.69 24.77 -7.95
CA ALA A 167 -29.79 24.69 -6.98
C ALA A 167 -29.45 23.84 -5.74
N LYS A 168 -28.44 22.99 -5.82
CA LYS A 168 -28.01 22.11 -4.73
C LYS A 168 -26.73 22.54 -4.02
N LEU A 169 -26.07 23.60 -4.45
CA LEU A 169 -24.85 24.09 -3.80
C LEU A 169 -25.05 24.50 -2.33
N ASP A 170 -26.27 24.90 -2.00
CA ASP A 170 -26.64 25.28 -0.63
C ASP A 170 -27.10 24.10 0.24
N THR A 171 -27.23 22.89 -0.32
CA THR A 171 -27.60 21.73 0.49
C THR A 171 -26.41 21.24 1.30
N ARG A 172 -26.68 20.86 2.54
CA ARG A 172 -25.67 20.40 3.48
C ARG A 172 -24.84 19.25 2.90
N GLU A 173 -25.49 18.37 2.13
CA GLU A 173 -24.86 17.19 1.56
C GLU A 173 -23.88 17.54 0.45
N LEU A 174 -24.16 18.53 -0.41
CA LEU A 174 -23.21 18.98 -1.44
C LEU A 174 -22.07 19.81 -0.84
N GLN A 175 -22.34 20.56 0.24
CA GLN A 175 -21.29 21.27 0.99
C GLN A 175 -20.32 20.30 1.69
N GLU A 176 -20.83 19.23 2.31
CA GLU A 176 -19.99 18.18 2.92
C GLU A 176 -19.12 17.48 1.87
N LEU A 177 -19.61 17.34 0.64
CA LEU A 177 -18.87 16.79 -0.49
C LEU A 177 -17.74 17.74 -0.95
N PHE A 178 -18.03 19.02 -1.16
CA PHE A 178 -17.00 20.02 -1.51
C PHE A 178 -15.91 20.13 -0.43
N ALA A 179 -16.30 20.07 0.85
CA ALA A 179 -15.37 20.02 1.97
C ALA A 179 -14.50 18.74 1.94
N ALA A 180 -15.07 17.58 1.60
CA ALA A 180 -14.35 16.31 1.49
C ALA A 180 -13.31 16.30 0.35
N VAL A 181 -13.47 17.18 -0.65
CA VAL A 181 -12.55 17.37 -1.77
C VAL A 181 -11.70 18.63 -1.59
N GLU A 182 -11.82 19.35 -0.47
CA GLU A 182 -11.11 20.60 -0.16
C GLU A 182 -11.20 21.63 -1.30
N VAL A 183 -12.36 21.75 -1.94
CA VAL A 183 -12.61 22.78 -2.95
C VAL A 183 -13.66 23.74 -2.40
N ASP A 184 -13.46 25.03 -2.65
CA ASP A 184 -14.43 26.06 -2.28
C ASP A 184 -15.68 25.95 -3.16
N VAL A 185 -16.84 26.16 -2.55
CA VAL A 185 -18.12 26.27 -3.26
C VAL A 185 -18.09 27.42 -4.27
N ALA A 186 -17.27 28.46 -4.03
CA ALA A 186 -17.03 29.54 -4.97
C ALA A 186 -16.49 29.03 -6.34
N ASP A 187 -15.75 27.92 -6.35
CA ASP A 187 -15.19 27.30 -7.55
C ASP A 187 -16.10 26.23 -8.18
N ALA A 188 -17.34 26.08 -7.67
CA ALA A 188 -18.29 25.08 -8.14
C ALA A 188 -18.52 25.10 -9.65
N ARG A 189 -18.49 26.28 -10.27
CA ARG A 189 -18.67 26.42 -11.73
C ARG A 189 -17.49 25.90 -12.53
N SER A 190 -16.29 26.08 -12.01
CA SER A 190 -15.06 25.53 -12.60
C SER A 190 -15.01 24.02 -12.43
N LEU A 191 -15.45 23.51 -11.27
CA LEU A 191 -15.58 22.08 -11.03
C LEU A 191 -16.60 21.41 -11.94
N PHE A 192 -17.77 22.02 -12.13
CA PHE A 192 -18.78 21.46 -13.03
C PHE A 192 -18.24 21.29 -14.46
N LYS A 193 -17.51 22.29 -14.96
CA LYS A 193 -16.83 22.21 -16.27
C LYS A 193 -15.71 21.17 -16.31
N LEU A 194 -15.06 20.88 -15.19
CA LEU A 194 -14.02 19.85 -15.10
C LEU A 194 -14.61 18.45 -15.22
N ILE A 195 -15.80 18.28 -14.65
CA ILE A 195 -16.55 17.04 -14.61
C ILE A 195 -17.25 16.80 -15.96
N ASP A 196 -17.77 17.85 -16.60
CA ASP A 196 -18.34 17.87 -17.96
C ASP A 196 -17.23 17.68 -19.02
N THR A 197 -16.82 16.43 -19.22
CA THR A 197 -15.71 16.10 -20.13
C THR A 197 -16.04 16.26 -21.61
N ASP A 198 -17.33 16.19 -21.97
CA ASP A 198 -17.78 16.31 -23.36
C ASP A 198 -18.23 17.74 -23.72
N ASN A 199 -18.23 18.66 -22.76
CA ASN A 199 -18.75 20.03 -22.88
C ASN A 199 -20.21 20.05 -23.37
N SER A 200 -21.00 19.03 -23.01
CA SER A 200 -22.42 18.98 -23.35
C SER A 200 -23.24 20.01 -22.58
N GLY A 201 -22.68 20.61 -21.52
CA GLY A 201 -23.39 21.51 -20.61
C GLY A 201 -24.25 20.76 -19.58
N SER A 202 -24.15 19.44 -19.57
CA SER A 202 -24.82 18.54 -18.64
C SER A 202 -23.86 17.47 -18.15
N VAL A 203 -24.00 17.04 -16.91
CA VAL A 203 -23.14 16.03 -16.31
C VAL A 203 -23.93 14.75 -16.10
N THR A 204 -23.50 13.69 -16.76
CA THR A 204 -24.06 12.35 -16.52
C THR A 204 -23.53 11.74 -15.20
N PRO A 205 -24.26 10.79 -14.58
CA PRO A 205 -23.81 10.03 -13.42
C PRO A 205 -22.40 9.44 -13.55
N ASP A 206 -22.06 8.95 -14.74
CA ASP A 206 -20.74 8.39 -15.04
C ASP A 206 -19.66 9.46 -15.15
N GLU A 207 -19.98 10.65 -15.67
CA GLU A 207 -19.06 11.80 -15.67
C GLU A 207 -18.87 12.36 -14.27
N LEU A 208 -19.95 12.48 -13.50
CA LEU A 208 -19.90 12.90 -12.10
C LEU A 208 -19.02 11.97 -11.27
N MET A 209 -19.22 10.66 -11.41
CA MET A 209 -18.38 9.64 -10.75
C MET A 209 -16.91 9.77 -11.15
N ARG A 210 -16.61 9.82 -12.45
CA ARG A 210 -15.23 9.88 -12.96
C ARG A 210 -14.55 11.19 -12.58
N GLY A 211 -15.26 12.30 -12.68
CA GLY A 211 -14.78 13.62 -12.30
C GLY A 211 -14.50 13.71 -10.81
N TRP A 212 -15.40 13.20 -9.97
CA TRP A 212 -15.22 13.21 -8.51
C TRP A 212 -14.04 12.34 -8.04
N LEU A 213 -13.91 11.14 -8.59
CA LEU A 213 -12.75 10.28 -8.35
C LEU A 213 -11.44 10.93 -8.80
N ARG A 214 -11.47 11.69 -9.91
CA ARG A 214 -10.32 12.43 -10.41
C ARG A 214 -9.92 13.58 -9.47
N LEU A 215 -10.91 14.25 -8.89
CA LEU A 215 -10.71 15.34 -7.93
C LEU A 215 -10.20 14.86 -6.57
N GLN A 216 -10.51 13.63 -6.15
CA GLN A 216 -9.93 13.01 -4.95
C GLN A 216 -8.57 12.34 -5.18
N GLY A 217 -8.23 12.01 -6.44
CA GLY A 217 -6.99 11.36 -6.80
C GLY A 217 -5.75 12.29 -6.75
N PRO A 218 -4.53 11.73 -6.88
CA PRO A 218 -3.27 12.49 -6.87
C PRO A 218 -3.12 13.50 -8.02
N ALA A 219 -4.02 13.48 -9.01
CA ALA A 219 -4.08 14.43 -10.13
C ALA A 219 -4.72 15.79 -9.77
N LYS A 220 -5.30 15.93 -8.56
CA LYS A 220 -6.00 17.12 -8.06
C LYS A 220 -5.25 18.44 -8.31
N ALA A 221 -3.96 18.48 -8.00
CA ALA A 221 -3.16 19.71 -8.09
C ALA A 221 -2.91 20.16 -9.55
N LEU A 222 -2.71 19.22 -10.47
CA LEU A 222 -2.42 19.55 -11.87
C LEU A 222 -3.67 20.07 -12.57
N ASP A 223 -4.81 19.39 -12.42
CA ASP A 223 -6.06 19.77 -13.05
C ASP A 223 -6.61 21.09 -12.48
N LEU A 224 -6.53 21.29 -11.16
CA LEU A 224 -6.88 22.59 -10.55
C LEU A 224 -5.92 23.70 -11.00
N SER A 225 -4.63 23.43 -11.15
CA SER A 225 -3.66 24.44 -11.61
C SER A 225 -3.88 24.86 -13.07
N LEU A 226 -4.26 23.92 -13.95
CA LEU A 226 -4.61 24.21 -15.33
C LEU A 226 -5.88 25.09 -15.40
N LEU A 227 -6.85 24.81 -14.54
CA LEU A 227 -8.08 25.61 -14.46
C LEU A 227 -7.90 26.99 -13.86
N LEU A 228 -7.10 27.14 -12.79
CA LEU A 228 -6.78 28.47 -12.25
C LEU A 228 -6.09 29.34 -13.31
N ARG A 229 -5.26 28.72 -14.16
CA ARG A 229 -4.60 29.38 -15.27
C ARG A 229 -5.56 29.78 -16.40
N ASP A 230 -6.55 28.96 -16.73
CA ASP A 230 -7.55 29.27 -17.76
C ASP A 230 -8.63 30.25 -17.27
N SER A 231 -9.02 30.19 -16.00
CA SER A 231 -9.91 31.18 -15.37
C SER A 231 -9.27 32.56 -15.36
N SER A 232 -7.99 32.66 -14.97
CA SER A 232 -7.24 33.92 -14.98
C SER A 232 -7.11 34.51 -16.40
N ARG A 233 -6.85 33.69 -17.42
CA ARG A 233 -6.76 34.14 -18.82
C ARG A 233 -8.09 34.60 -19.41
N ASN A 234 -9.21 34.06 -18.94
CA ASN A 234 -10.54 34.50 -19.35
C ASN A 234 -10.96 35.81 -18.66
N PHE A 235 -10.41 36.13 -17.49
CA PHE A 235 -10.60 37.44 -16.86
C PHE A 235 -9.79 38.55 -17.57
N ASP A 236 -8.59 38.24 -18.08
CA ASP A 236 -7.74 39.21 -18.79
C ASP A 236 -8.21 39.54 -20.22
N SER A 237 -9.12 38.74 -20.81
CA SER A 237 -9.67 38.98 -22.16
C SER A 237 -11.01 39.72 -22.18
N VAL A 238 -11.52 40.12 -20.99
CA VAL A 238 -12.80 40.80 -20.81
C VAL A 238 -12.62 42.26 -20.32
N GLN A 239 -11.39 42.76 -20.23
CA GLN A 239 -11.07 44.19 -20.09
C GLN A 239 -10.55 44.77 -21.40
#